data_AF-A0A1T5HGE1-F1
#
_entry.id   AF-A0A1T5HGE1-F1
#
_cell.length_a   1.000
_cell.length_b   1.000
_cell.length_c   1.000
_cell.angle_alpha   90.00
_cell.angle_beta   90.00
_cell.angle_gamma   90.00
#
_symmetry.space_group_name_H-M   'P 1'
#
loop_
_entity.id
_entity.type
_entity.pdbx_description
1 polymer ?
#
loop_
_entity_poly.entity_id
_entity_poly.type
_entity_poly.pdbx_seq_one_letter_code
_entity_poly.pdbx_strand_id
1 'polypeptide(L)'
;MEEQEKNPHYEARKAGAARRENKGKMIPVRVTEQEHAQIKANAILAGLSVSEYLRRLSTGHQVQARFEKEEKRNLQGIGTNLNQLAAYANKGFFYEKPLLEVLEQLKKILKA
;
A
#
# COMPACT_ATOMS: atom_id res chain seq x y z
N MET A 1 -2.41 -33.70 -25.26
CA MET A 1 -3.36 -32.59 -25.02
C MET A 1 -3.34 -32.35 -23.52
N GLU A 2 -2.44 -31.51 -23.04
CA GLU A 2 -2.41 -31.13 -21.63
C GLU A 2 -3.46 -30.06 -21.39
N GLU A 3 -4.45 -30.39 -20.57
CA GLU A 3 -5.41 -29.43 -20.06
C GLU A 3 -4.65 -28.39 -19.24
N GLN A 4 -4.61 -27.16 -19.75
CA GLN A 4 -4.11 -26.01 -19.01
C GLN A 4 -5.04 -25.81 -17.80
N GLU A 5 -4.55 -26.16 -16.63
CA GLU A 5 -5.22 -25.96 -15.35
C GLU A 5 -5.52 -24.46 -15.19
N LYS A 6 -6.80 -24.09 -15.30
CA LYS A 6 -7.24 -22.70 -15.31
C LYS A 6 -6.95 -22.08 -13.94
N ASN A 7 -6.07 -21.08 -13.94
CA ASN A 7 -5.69 -20.35 -12.74
C ASN A 7 -6.92 -19.72 -12.05
N PRO A 8 -7.28 -20.13 -10.81
CA PRO A 8 -8.50 -19.69 -10.13
C PRO A 8 -8.53 -18.18 -9.85
N HIS A 9 -7.37 -17.52 -9.78
CA HIS A 9 -7.30 -16.06 -9.67
C HIS A 9 -7.78 -15.32 -10.94
N TYR A 10 -7.66 -15.95 -12.11
CA TYR A 10 -8.13 -15.36 -13.38
C TYR A 10 -9.65 -15.35 -13.44
N GLU A 11 -10.31 -16.45 -13.06
CA GLU A 11 -11.76 -16.55 -13.07
C GLU A 11 -12.41 -15.62 -12.02
N ALA A 12 -11.80 -15.48 -10.84
CA ALA A 12 -12.26 -14.53 -9.83
C ALA A 12 -12.21 -13.06 -10.30
N ARG A 13 -11.14 -12.65 -11.02
CA ARG A 13 -11.06 -11.31 -11.62
C ARG A 13 -12.10 -11.11 -12.73
N LYS A 14 -12.33 -12.14 -13.56
CA LYS A 14 -13.29 -12.09 -14.66
C LYS A 14 -14.74 -11.99 -14.16
N ALA A 15 -15.08 -12.74 -13.12
CA ALA A 15 -16.38 -12.67 -12.45
C ALA A 15 -16.62 -11.28 -11.80
N GLY A 16 -15.58 -10.71 -11.17
CA GLY A 16 -15.66 -9.35 -10.61
C GLY A 16 -15.77 -8.23 -11.65
N ALA A 17 -15.20 -8.45 -12.84
CA ALA A 17 -15.31 -7.52 -13.97
C ALA A 17 -16.70 -7.56 -14.62
N ALA A 18 -17.32 -8.74 -14.74
CA ALA A 18 -18.66 -8.89 -15.33
C ALA A 18 -19.78 -8.21 -14.50
N ARG A 19 -19.56 -7.99 -13.20
CA ARG A 19 -20.52 -7.33 -12.30
C ARG A 19 -20.43 -5.81 -12.28
N ARG A 20 -19.40 -5.22 -12.91
CA ARG A 20 -19.21 -3.76 -12.96
C ARG A 20 -19.80 -3.22 -14.24
N GLU A 21 -20.76 -2.31 -14.11
CA GLU A 21 -21.29 -1.56 -15.24
C GLU A 21 -20.16 -0.83 -15.97
N ASN A 22 -20.13 -0.95 -17.30
CA ASN A 22 -19.06 -0.39 -18.11
C ASN A 22 -19.15 1.14 -18.15
N LYS A 23 -18.12 1.84 -17.65
CA LYS A 23 -18.05 3.32 -17.65
C LYS A 23 -17.53 3.84 -19.00
N GLY A 24 -18.30 3.60 -20.07
CA GLY A 24 -17.88 3.87 -21.46
C GLY A 24 -18.00 5.33 -21.94
N LYS A 25 -18.68 6.21 -21.21
CA LYS A 25 -18.84 7.62 -21.59
C LYS A 25 -17.66 8.46 -21.07
N MET A 26 -17.06 9.26 -21.95
CA MET A 26 -15.95 10.16 -21.63
C MET A 26 -16.44 11.59 -21.42
N ILE A 27 -15.87 12.29 -20.44
CA ILE A 27 -16.09 13.73 -20.18
C ILE A 27 -14.74 14.44 -20.37
N PRO A 28 -14.49 15.10 -21.51
CA PRO A 28 -13.25 15.84 -21.72
C PRO A 28 -13.31 17.20 -21.00
N VAL A 29 -12.34 17.47 -20.13
CA VAL A 29 -12.19 18.76 -19.42
C VAL A 29 -10.79 19.28 -19.68
N ARG A 30 -10.68 20.50 -20.22
CA ARG A 30 -9.39 21.20 -20.34
C ARG A 30 -9.10 21.91 -19.02
N VAL A 31 -7.87 21.79 -18.56
CA VAL A 31 -7.38 22.37 -17.31
C VAL A 31 -6.03 23.02 -17.56
N THR A 32 -5.70 24.01 -16.76
CA THR A 32 -4.35 24.56 -16.67
C THR A 32 -3.40 23.56 -15.99
N GLU A 33 -2.09 23.78 -16.11
CA GLU A 33 -1.07 22.94 -15.47
C GLU A 33 -1.24 22.93 -13.93
N GLN A 34 -1.57 24.08 -13.35
CA GLN A 34 -1.78 24.22 -11.90
C GLN A 34 -3.00 23.44 -11.44
N GLU A 35 -4.13 23.53 -12.17
CA GLU A 35 -5.33 22.75 -11.87
C GLU A 35 -5.07 21.25 -12.02
N HIS A 36 -4.36 20.84 -13.06
CA HIS A 36 -3.99 19.44 -13.27
C HIS A 36 -3.16 18.89 -12.10
N ALA A 37 -2.13 19.63 -11.67
CA ALA A 37 -1.31 19.27 -10.52
C ALA A 37 -2.13 19.17 -9.22
N GLN A 38 -3.02 20.14 -8.99
CA GLN A 38 -3.87 20.16 -7.80
C GLN A 38 -4.87 18.99 -7.78
N ILE A 39 -5.53 18.71 -8.90
CA ILE A 39 -6.47 17.58 -9.04
C ILE A 39 -5.73 16.26 -8.76
N LYS A 40 -4.52 16.09 -9.31
CA LYS A 40 -3.71 14.90 -9.10
C LYS A 40 -3.29 14.75 -7.63
N ALA A 41 -2.86 15.83 -6.99
CA ALA A 41 -2.50 15.83 -5.57
C ALA A 41 -3.69 15.46 -4.68
N ASN A 42 -4.87 16.03 -4.93
CA ASN A 42 -6.08 15.74 -4.17
C ASN A 42 -6.52 14.28 -4.34
N ALA A 43 -6.44 13.74 -5.56
CA ALA A 43 -6.74 12.33 -5.81
C ALA A 43 -5.78 11.40 -5.04
N ILE A 44 -4.48 11.72 -5.02
CA ILE A 44 -3.47 10.97 -4.23
C ILE A 44 -3.79 11.03 -2.73
N LEU A 45 -4.12 12.21 -2.21
CA LEU A 45 -4.48 12.39 -0.80
C LEU A 45 -5.74 11.62 -0.40
N ALA A 46 -6.71 11.53 -1.31
CA ALA A 46 -7.92 10.73 -1.16
C ALA A 46 -7.69 9.23 -1.39
N GLY A 47 -6.53 8.82 -1.91
CA GLY A 47 -6.25 7.42 -2.23
C GLY A 47 -6.99 6.88 -3.45
N LEU A 48 -7.38 7.77 -4.37
CA LEU A 48 -8.20 7.44 -5.54
C LEU A 48 -7.43 7.72 -6.82
N SER A 49 -7.83 7.07 -7.92
CA SER A 49 -7.41 7.53 -9.25
C SER A 49 -8.06 8.87 -9.57
N VAL A 50 -7.45 9.68 -10.42
CA VAL A 50 -8.00 11.00 -10.81
C VAL A 50 -9.44 10.88 -11.32
N SER A 51 -9.73 9.91 -12.18
CA SER A 51 -11.09 9.71 -12.70
C SER A 51 -12.09 9.28 -11.63
N GLU A 52 -11.66 8.48 -10.64
CA GLU A 52 -12.54 8.09 -9.53
C GLU A 52 -12.77 9.23 -8.55
N TYR A 53 -11.72 9.99 -8.23
CA TYR A 53 -11.79 11.22 -7.45
C TYR A 53 -12.80 12.20 -8.05
N LEU A 54 -12.65 12.52 -9.34
CA LEU A 54 -13.55 13.45 -10.04
C LEU A 54 -14.98 12.94 -10.09
N ARG A 55 -15.20 11.65 -10.35
CA ARG A 55 -16.55 11.05 -10.34
C ARG A 55 -17.21 11.16 -8.97
N ARG A 56 -16.50 10.84 -7.89
CA ARG A 56 -17.06 10.92 -6.54
C ARG A 56 -17.38 12.35 -6.17
N LEU A 57 -16.45 13.27 -6.44
CA LEU A 57 -16.64 14.69 -6.20
C LEU A 57 -17.83 15.26 -6.98
N SER A 58 -17.99 14.92 -8.27
CA SER A 58 -19.05 15.44 -9.12
C SER A 58 -20.43 14.82 -8.88
N THR A 59 -20.49 13.63 -8.29
CA THR A 59 -21.75 12.93 -7.95
C THR A 59 -22.17 13.14 -6.49
N GLY A 60 -21.53 14.05 -5.77
CA GLY A 60 -21.89 14.39 -4.38
C GLY A 60 -21.43 13.39 -3.33
N HIS A 61 -20.58 12.43 -3.68
CA HIS A 61 -19.97 11.54 -2.69
C HIS A 61 -18.92 12.31 -1.88
N GLN A 62 -18.90 12.13 -0.56
CA GLN A 62 -17.83 12.69 0.26
C GLN A 62 -16.49 12.05 -0.10
N VAL A 63 -15.54 12.89 -0.50
CA VAL A 63 -14.14 12.49 -0.69
C VAL A 63 -13.37 12.91 0.56
N GLN A 64 -13.09 11.95 1.42
CA GLN A 64 -12.28 12.16 2.62
C GLN A 64 -10.83 11.76 2.34
N ALA A 65 -9.90 12.34 3.12
CA ALA A 65 -8.51 11.90 3.06
C ALA A 65 -8.44 10.40 3.40
N ARG A 66 -7.59 9.65 2.68
CA ARG A 66 -7.46 8.19 2.90
C ARG A 66 -7.03 7.85 4.33
N PHE A 67 -6.26 8.74 4.92
CA PHE A 67 -5.71 8.61 6.26
C PHE A 67 -5.85 9.94 6.98
N GLU A 68 -6.23 9.87 8.25
CA GLU A 68 -6.20 10.99 9.16
C GLU A 68 -4.75 11.43 9.45
N LYS A 69 -4.60 12.64 10.02
CA LYS A 69 -3.28 13.22 10.31
C LYS A 69 -2.47 12.34 11.26
N GLU A 70 -3.14 11.74 12.26
CA GLU A 70 -2.51 10.85 13.23
C GLU A 70 -2.04 9.54 12.59
N GLU A 71 -2.89 8.92 11.76
CA GLU A 71 -2.53 7.71 11.00
C GLU A 71 -1.33 7.94 10.09
N LYS A 72 -1.27 9.09 9.40
CA LYS A 72 -0.10 9.47 8.59
C LYS A 72 1.17 9.61 9.43
N ARG A 73 1.07 10.23 10.62
CA ARG A 73 2.21 10.37 11.53
C ARG A 73 2.69 9.00 12.03
N ASN A 74 1.77 8.10 12.35
CA ASN A 74 2.09 6.74 12.77
C ASN A 74 2.79 5.95 11.66
N LEU A 75 2.28 6.03 10.42
CA LEU A 75 2.92 5.42 9.25
C LEU A 75 4.33 5.96 8.99
N GLN A 76 4.54 7.26 9.13
CA GLN A 76 5.88 7.87 9.03
C GLN A 76 6.82 7.37 10.14
N GLY A 77 6.31 7.25 11.37
CA GLY A 77 7.06 6.68 12.49
C GLY A 77 7.48 5.23 12.23
N ILE A 78 6.57 4.40 11.75
CA ILE A 78 6.86 3.00 11.36
C ILE A 78 7.92 2.96 10.26
N GLY A 79 7.77 3.75 9.20
CA GLY A 79 8.75 3.81 8.10
C GLY A 79 10.14 4.25 8.57
N THR A 80 10.19 5.19 9.51
CA THR A 80 11.44 5.66 10.12
C THR A 80 12.12 4.54 10.92
N ASN A 81 11.37 3.82 11.75
CA ASN A 81 11.90 2.69 12.52
C ASN A 81 12.41 1.57 11.60
N LEU A 82 11.66 1.23 10.53
CA LEU A 82 12.09 0.25 9.54
C LEU A 82 13.39 0.67 8.84
N ASN A 83 13.51 1.95 8.48
CA ASN A 83 14.72 2.48 7.86
C ASN A 83 15.92 2.43 8.81
N GLN A 84 15.71 2.71 10.10
CA GLN A 84 16.76 2.58 11.12
C GLN A 84 17.21 1.13 11.29
N LEU A 85 16.27 0.18 11.35
CA LEU A 85 16.58 -1.26 11.42
C LEU A 85 17.35 -1.72 10.19
N ALA A 86 16.93 -1.31 8.99
CA ALA A 86 17.64 -1.62 7.75
C ALA A 86 19.06 -1.03 7.75
N ALA A 87 19.22 0.23 8.17
CA ALA A 87 20.54 0.86 8.28
C ALA A 87 21.42 0.15 9.32
N TYR A 88 20.84 -0.31 10.44
CA TYR A 88 21.56 -1.05 11.49
C TYR A 88 22.02 -2.42 10.97
N ALA A 89 21.15 -3.14 10.26
CA ALA A 89 21.48 -4.40 9.61
C ALA A 89 22.56 -4.22 8.53
N ASN A 90 22.43 -3.21 7.67
CA ASN A 90 23.39 -2.92 6.59
C ASN A 90 24.78 -2.55 7.12
N LYS A 91 24.87 -1.98 8.32
CA LYS A 91 26.15 -1.71 9.01
C LYS A 91 26.76 -2.96 9.67
N GLY A 92 26.16 -4.13 9.52
CA GLY A 92 26.65 -5.40 10.07
C GLY A 92 26.35 -5.59 11.56
N PHE A 93 25.50 -4.75 12.17
CA PHE A 93 25.15 -4.88 13.59
C PHE A 93 24.09 -5.97 13.88
N PHE A 94 23.69 -6.74 12.88
CA PHE A 94 22.88 -7.94 13.07
C PHE A 94 23.79 -9.10 13.48
N TYR A 95 24.25 -9.07 14.74
CA TYR A 95 25.14 -10.08 15.29
C TYR A 95 24.34 -11.28 15.77
N GLU A 96 24.12 -12.24 14.88
CA GLU A 96 23.47 -13.52 15.21
C GLU A 96 24.34 -14.35 16.18
N LYS A 97 25.67 -14.28 16.05
CA LYS A 97 26.63 -15.06 16.85
C LYS A 97 26.57 -14.80 18.37
N PRO A 98 26.69 -13.56 18.88
CA PRO A 98 26.59 -13.27 20.32
C PRO A 98 25.22 -13.68 20.89
N LEU A 99 24.15 -13.51 20.10
CA LEU A 99 22.80 -13.89 20.53
C LEU A 99 22.69 -15.42 20.71
N LEU A 100 23.29 -16.19 19.80
CA LEU A 100 23.36 -17.64 19.87
C LEU A 100 24.23 -18.13 21.03
N GLU A 101 25.38 -17.50 21.27
CA GLU A 101 26.25 -17.81 22.41
C GLU A 101 25.55 -17.58 23.76
N VAL A 102 24.84 -16.46 23.89
CA VAL A 102 24.01 -16.17 25.08
C VAL A 102 22.88 -17.17 25.24
N LEU A 103 22.18 -17.53 24.16
CA LEU A 103 21.14 -18.57 24.16
C LEU A 103 21.68 -19.93 24.59
N GLU A 104 22.89 -20.29 24.16
CA GLU A 104 23.53 -21.54 24.52
C GLU A 104 23.95 -21.57 26.00
N GLN A 105 24.45 -20.45 26.53
CA GLN A 105 24.72 -20.31 27.97
C GLN A 105 23.44 -20.39 28.80
N LEU A 106 22.36 -19.72 28.38
CA LEU A 106 21.06 -19.80 29.06
C LEU A 106 20.49 -21.22 29.06
N LYS A 107 20.61 -21.96 27.95
CA LYS A 107 20.19 -23.37 27.88
C LYS A 107 20.97 -24.27 28.84
N LYS A 108 22.25 -23.98 29.10
CA LYS A 108 23.07 -24.73 30.08
C LYS A 108 22.60 -24.45 31.51
N ILE A 109 22.27 -23.20 31.82
CA ILE A 109 21.78 -22.79 33.15
C ILE A 109 20.38 -23.36 33.43
N LEU A 110 19.49 -23.35 32.43
CA LEU A 110 18.11 -23.82 32.57
C LEU A 110 17.93 -25.34 32.47
N LYS A 111 18.98 -26.09 32.10
CA LYS A 111 19.00 -27.56 32.08
C LYS A 111 19.77 -28.19 33.26
N ALA A 112 20.11 -27.38 34.28
CA ALA A 112 20.62 -27.83 35.57
C ALA A 112 19.48 -27.93 36.59
#